data_AF-A0A9Q1AAP2-F1
#
_entry.id   AF-A0A9Q1AAP2-F1
#
_cell.length_a   1.000
_cell.length_b   1.000
_cell.length_c   1.000
_cell.angle_alpha   90.00
_cell.angle_beta   90.00
_cell.angle_gamma   90.00
#
_symmetry.space_group_name_H-M   'P 1'
#
loop_
_entity.id
_entity.type
_entity.pdbx_description
1 polymer ?
#
loop_
_entity_poly.entity_id
_entity_poly.type
_entity_poly.pdbx_seq_one_letter_code
_entity_poly.pdbx_strand_id
1 'polypeptide(L)'
;MSFSFFKASRPKTPQEVVKEIKDSLMALDTTTVVEVKVLDKALEEVEKNFVTLRCMLCGDGEVEPTMDQVLRLALEVCKEDVLALMILKLPNLGWEARKDLVHCWSILLKQKVDSRYCYEEYVENHFEFLDFLVVW
;
A
#
# COMPACT_ATOMS: atom_id res chain seq x y z
N MET A 1 28.19 12.46 7.94
CA MET A 1 27.90 11.04 8.20
C MET A 1 27.27 10.49 6.93
N SER A 2 27.93 9.51 6.31
CA SER A 2 27.57 8.98 5.00
C SER A 2 26.44 7.97 5.14
N PHE A 3 25.30 8.18 4.46
CA PHE A 3 24.30 7.14 4.23
C PHE A 3 24.41 6.67 2.79
N SER A 4 24.96 5.47 2.68
CA SER A 4 25.35 4.81 1.46
C SER A 4 24.17 4.11 0.78
N PHE A 5 24.01 4.41 -0.51
CA PHE A 5 23.58 3.51 -1.58
C PHE A 5 22.26 2.74 -1.39
N PHE A 6 21.13 3.41 -1.65
CA PHE A 6 20.05 2.73 -2.36
C PHE A 6 20.60 2.31 -3.72
N LYS A 7 20.96 1.04 -3.83
CA LYS A 7 21.21 0.34 -5.09
C LYS A 7 20.04 0.69 -6.00
N ALA A 8 20.28 1.43 -7.08
CA ALA A 8 19.27 1.80 -8.06
C ALA A 8 18.73 0.51 -8.71
N SER A 9 17.79 -0.16 -8.04
CA SER A 9 16.86 -1.06 -8.70
C SER A 9 16.16 -0.22 -9.74
N ARG A 10 15.88 -0.79 -10.91
CA ARG A 10 15.05 -0.15 -11.93
C ARG A 10 13.87 0.58 -11.24
N PRO A 11 13.53 1.81 -11.65
CA PRO A 11 12.35 2.47 -11.12
C PRO A 11 11.18 1.52 -11.33
N LYS A 12 10.67 0.96 -10.23
CA LYS A 12 9.54 0.03 -10.28
C LYS A 12 8.37 0.79 -10.87
N THR A 13 7.67 0.17 -11.80
CA THR A 13 6.43 0.76 -12.30
C THR A 13 5.36 0.70 -11.21
N PRO A 14 4.37 1.62 -11.21
CA PRO A 14 3.23 1.54 -10.30
C PRO A 14 2.56 0.17 -10.30
N GLN A 15 2.49 -0.47 -11.47
CA GLN A 15 1.96 -1.81 -11.67
C GLN A 15 2.74 -2.91 -10.95
N GLU A 16 4.07 -2.89 -11.07
CA GLU A 16 4.92 -3.85 -10.38
C GLU A 16 4.79 -3.69 -8.86
N VAL A 17 4.77 -2.46 -8.35
CA VAL A 17 4.63 -2.20 -6.90
C VAL A 17 3.28 -2.69 -6.37
N VAL A 18 2.19 -2.35 -7.06
CA VAL A 18 0.84 -2.79 -6.65
C VAL A 18 0.74 -4.32 -6.65
N LYS A 19 1.31 -4.97 -7.67
CA LYS A 19 1.32 -6.44 -7.76
C LYS A 19 2.17 -7.07 -6.65
N GLU A 20 3.37 -6.56 -6.40
CA GLU A 20 4.23 -7.06 -5.31
C GLU A 20 3.55 -6.89 -3.93
N ILE A 21 2.87 -5.77 -3.70
CA ILE A 21 2.11 -5.56 -2.46
C ILE A 21 1.00 -6.61 -2.34
N LYS A 22 0.21 -6.80 -3.41
CA LYS A 22 -0.86 -7.80 -3.45
C LYS A 22 -0.34 -9.20 -3.14
N ASP A 23 0.73 -9.63 -3.81
CA ASP A 23 1.34 -10.94 -3.64
C ASP A 23 1.87 -11.11 -2.20
N SER A 24 2.50 -10.06 -1.64
CA SER A 24 3.00 -10.08 -0.26
C SER A 24 1.87 -10.15 0.79
N LEU A 25 0.75 -9.44 0.56
CA LEU A 25 -0.42 -9.50 1.44
C LEU A 25 -1.15 -10.84 1.37
N MET A 26 -1.25 -11.45 0.19
CA MET A 26 -1.82 -12.79 0.03
C MET A 26 -0.94 -13.87 0.66
N ALA A 27 0.39 -13.70 0.65
CA ALA A 27 1.32 -14.62 1.29
C ALA A 27 1.12 -14.70 2.83
N LEU A 28 0.61 -13.64 3.45
CA LEU A 28 0.26 -13.64 4.88
C LEU A 28 -0.84 -14.67 5.21
N ASP A 29 -1.77 -14.94 4.29
CA ASP A 29 -2.86 -15.92 4.52
C ASP A 29 -2.39 -17.37 4.38
N THR A 30 -1.40 -17.61 3.55
CA THR A 30 -0.86 -18.95 3.32
C THR A 30 0.06 -19.44 4.43
N THR A 31 0.46 -18.56 5.35
CA THR A 31 1.43 -18.89 6.40
C THR A 31 0.72 -19.42 7.64
N THR A 32 0.93 -20.70 7.97
CA THR A 32 0.38 -21.31 9.18
C THR A 32 1.22 -20.95 10.42
N VAL A 33 0.58 -20.94 11.60
CA VAL A 33 1.16 -20.59 12.91
C VAL A 33 2.46 -21.34 13.25
N VAL A 34 2.73 -22.48 12.60
CA VAL A 34 3.93 -23.30 12.81
C VAL A 34 5.20 -22.65 12.22
N GLU A 35 5.05 -21.70 11.30
CA GLU A 35 6.17 -21.05 10.61
C GLU A 35 6.32 -19.56 11.00
N VAL A 36 6.35 -19.26 12.30
CA VAL A 36 6.51 -17.89 12.82
C VAL A 36 7.65 -17.11 12.13
N LYS A 37 8.78 -17.77 11.84
CA LYS A 37 9.92 -17.15 11.11
C LYS A 37 9.63 -16.81 9.65
N VAL A 38 8.72 -17.54 9.00
CA VAL A 38 8.26 -17.25 7.64
C VAL A 38 7.25 -16.11 7.68
N LEU A 39 6.39 -16.08 8.69
CA LEU A 39 5.45 -14.99 8.93
C LEU A 39 6.17 -13.66 9.17
N ASP A 40 7.19 -13.65 10.03
CA ASP A 40 7.99 -12.45 10.32
C ASP A 40 8.62 -11.90 9.03
N LYS A 41 9.19 -12.79 8.19
CA LYS A 41 9.76 -12.39 6.90
C LYS A 41 8.73 -11.87 5.91
N ALA A 42 7.54 -12.49 5.88
CA ALA A 42 6.45 -12.03 5.03
C ALA A 42 5.96 -10.64 5.45
N LEU A 43 5.86 -10.40 6.77
CA LEU A 43 5.53 -9.08 7.32
C LEU A 43 6.61 -8.05 7.00
N GLU A 44 7.90 -8.37 7.15
CA GLU A 44 9.01 -7.48 6.77
C GLU A 44 8.94 -7.08 5.28
N GLU A 45 8.60 -8.00 4.38
CA GLU A 45 8.45 -7.69 2.95
C GLU A 45 7.23 -6.80 2.69
N VAL A 46 6.11 -7.03 3.39
CA VAL A 46 4.92 -6.15 3.33
C VAL A 46 5.26 -4.74 3.79
N GLU A 47 5.98 -4.58 4.91
CA GLU A 47 6.40 -3.27 5.42
C GLU A 47 7.29 -2.53 4.42
N LYS A 48 8.28 -3.22 3.85
CA LYS A 48 9.16 -2.66 2.81
C LYS A 48 8.38 -2.23 1.56
N ASN A 49 7.37 -2.99 1.17
CA ASN A 49 6.51 -2.64 0.05
C ASN A 49 5.64 -1.41 0.36
N PHE A 50 5.14 -1.26 1.60
CA PHE A 50 4.43 -0.05 2.01
C PHE A 50 5.32 1.18 2.09
N VAL A 51 6.56 1.04 2.54
CA VAL A 51 7.53 2.14 2.48
C VAL A 51 7.76 2.56 1.03
N THR A 52 7.89 1.59 0.11
CA THR A 52 8.03 1.87 -1.33
C THR A 52 6.80 2.59 -1.89
N LEU A 53 5.60 2.13 -1.55
CA LEU A 53 4.33 2.76 -1.93
C LEU A 53 4.26 4.20 -1.40
N ARG A 54 4.61 4.41 -0.13
CA ARG A 54 4.64 5.72 0.51
C ARG A 54 5.59 6.66 -0.22
N CYS A 55 6.80 6.20 -0.54
CA CYS A 55 7.76 7.02 -1.30
C CYS A 55 7.22 7.38 -2.70
N MET A 56 6.48 6.49 -3.37
CA MET A 56 5.84 6.84 -4.64
C MET A 56 4.68 7.83 -4.51
N LEU A 57 3.98 7.84 -3.38
CA LEU A 57 2.83 8.71 -3.12
C LEU A 57 3.21 10.06 -2.50
N CYS A 58 4.27 10.11 -1.70
CA CYS A 58 4.67 11.26 -0.88
C CYS A 58 6.02 11.86 -1.30
N GLY A 59 6.80 11.13 -2.10
CA GLY A 59 8.20 11.44 -2.35
C GLY A 59 9.13 10.85 -1.30
N ASP A 60 10.42 10.82 -1.63
CA ASP A 60 11.50 10.35 -0.76
C ASP A 60 12.29 11.50 -0.11
N GLY A 61 11.80 12.73 -0.24
CA GLY A 61 12.43 13.97 0.25
C GLY A 61 13.36 14.64 -0.77
N GLU A 62 13.78 13.92 -1.81
CA GLU A 62 14.59 14.45 -2.92
C GLU A 62 13.76 14.60 -4.20
N VAL A 63 12.80 13.70 -4.42
CA VAL A 63 11.90 13.69 -5.58
C VAL A 63 10.45 13.79 -5.13
N GLU A 64 9.81 14.91 -5.45
CA GLU A 64 8.39 15.11 -5.21
C GLU A 64 7.57 14.36 -6.28
N PRO A 65 6.54 13.58 -5.89
CA PRO A 65 5.76 12.79 -6.83
C PRO A 65 4.88 13.69 -7.68
N THR A 66 4.84 13.44 -8.98
CA THR A 66 3.97 14.21 -9.89
C THR A 66 2.52 13.74 -9.72
N MET A 67 1.55 14.67 -9.82
CA MET A 67 0.12 14.33 -9.74
C MET A 67 -0.30 13.18 -10.68
N ASP A 68 0.23 13.13 -11.92
CA ASP A 68 -0.05 12.05 -12.88
C ASP A 68 0.43 10.68 -12.37
N GLN A 69 1.58 10.64 -11.69
CA GLN A 69 2.13 9.40 -11.13
C GLN A 69 1.28 8.89 -9.97
N VAL A 70 0.88 9.79 -9.07
CA VAL A 70 0.00 9.48 -7.94
C VAL A 70 -1.36 8.99 -8.44
N LEU A 71 -1.92 9.65 -9.45
CA LEU A 71 -3.18 9.26 -10.08
C LEU A 71 -3.09 7.86 -10.71
N ARG A 72 -2.03 7.59 -11.47
CA ARG A 72 -1.81 6.29 -12.11
C ARG A 72 -1.65 5.17 -11.09
N LEU A 73 -0.93 5.43 -10.00
CA LEU A 73 -0.79 4.49 -8.89
C LEU A 73 -2.13 4.24 -8.20
N ALA A 74 -2.93 5.28 -7.95
CA ALA A 74 -4.26 5.14 -7.37
C ALA A 74 -5.20 4.28 -8.24
N LEU A 75 -5.22 4.52 -9.55
CA LEU A 75 -6.00 3.73 -10.49
C LEU A 75 -5.62 2.25 -10.48
N GLU A 76 -4.32 1.94 -10.42
CA GLU A 76 -3.87 0.56 -10.38
C GLU A 76 -4.17 -0.12 -9.04
N VAL A 77 -4.04 0.61 -7.92
CA VAL A 77 -4.44 0.12 -6.58
C VAL A 77 -5.94 -0.23 -6.54
N CYS A 78 -6.80 0.60 -7.14
CA CYS A 78 -8.23 0.31 -7.27
C CYS A 78 -8.49 -0.91 -8.15
N LYS A 79 -7.84 -0.97 -9.31
CA LYS A 79 -8.03 -2.05 -10.29
C LYS A 79 -7.64 -3.43 -9.78
N GLU A 80 -6.60 -3.50 -8.94
CA GLU A 80 -6.10 -4.77 -8.39
C GLU A 80 -6.71 -5.16 -7.04
N ASP A 81 -7.69 -4.37 -6.53
CA ASP A 81 -8.32 -4.55 -5.22
C ASP A 81 -7.34 -4.61 -4.04
N VAL A 82 -6.20 -3.93 -4.20
CA VAL A 82 -5.15 -3.96 -3.17
C VAL A 82 -5.56 -3.17 -1.93
N LEU A 83 -6.39 -2.14 -2.10
CA LEU A 83 -6.91 -1.34 -1.00
C LEU A 83 -7.76 -2.18 -0.04
N ALA A 84 -8.62 -3.06 -0.57
CA ALA A 84 -9.39 -4.02 0.21
C ALA A 84 -8.48 -4.94 1.04
N LEU A 85 -7.47 -5.53 0.38
CA LEU A 85 -6.52 -6.45 1.02
C LEU A 85 -5.73 -5.76 2.12
N MET A 86 -5.29 -4.51 1.91
CA MET A 86 -4.61 -3.71 2.90
C MET A 86 -5.44 -3.52 4.19
N ILE A 87 -6.75 -3.25 4.06
CA ILE A 87 -7.65 -3.07 5.20
C ILE A 87 -7.87 -4.40 5.93
N LEU A 88 -8.11 -5.49 5.18
CA LEU A 88 -8.32 -6.82 5.76
C LEU A 88 -7.09 -7.34 6.52
N LYS A 89 -5.88 -7.00 6.07
CA LYS A 89 -4.62 -7.41 6.73
C LYS A 89 -4.14 -6.44 7.80
N LEU A 90 -4.81 -5.31 8.00
CA LEU A 90 -4.43 -4.30 8.99
C LEU A 90 -4.20 -4.85 10.41
N PRO A 91 -5.01 -5.81 10.92
CA PRO A 91 -4.78 -6.42 12.24
C PRO A 91 -3.45 -7.19 12.36
N ASN A 92 -2.92 -7.69 11.25
CA ASN A 92 -1.68 -8.48 11.21
C ASN A 92 -0.42 -7.60 11.13
N LEU A 93 -0.58 -6.33 10.77
CA LEU A 93 0.52 -5.40 10.58
C LEU A 93 0.99 -4.76 11.89
N GLY A 94 2.28 -4.45 11.97
CA GLY A 94 2.87 -3.67 13.05
C GLY A 94 2.39 -2.21 13.06
N TRP A 95 2.63 -1.51 14.17
CA TRP A 95 2.19 -0.11 14.36
C TRP A 95 2.68 0.84 13.27
N GLU A 96 3.97 0.77 12.93
CA GLU A 96 4.57 1.65 11.92
C GLU A 96 3.97 1.41 10.53
N ALA A 97 3.79 0.13 10.16
CA ALA A 97 3.15 -0.27 8.92
C ALA A 97 1.71 0.25 8.80
N ARG A 98 0.93 0.21 9.90
CA ARG A 98 -0.43 0.77 9.93
C ARG A 98 -0.42 2.28 9.74
N LYS A 99 0.50 3.00 10.37
CA LYS A 99 0.64 4.46 10.21
C LYS A 99 0.95 4.82 8.76
N ASP A 100 1.88 4.10 8.14
CA ASP A 100 2.23 4.29 6.72
C ASP A 100 1.05 3.96 5.80
N LEU A 101 0.33 2.89 6.09
CA LEU A 101 -0.87 2.50 5.35
C LEU A 101 -1.95 3.60 5.38
N VAL A 102 -2.29 4.10 6.56
CA VAL A 102 -3.31 5.16 6.74
C VAL A 102 -2.90 6.44 6.03
N HIS A 103 -1.60 6.76 6.04
CA HIS A 103 -1.07 7.92 5.34
C HIS A 103 -1.21 7.76 3.81
N CYS A 104 -0.77 6.62 3.26
CA CYS A 104 -0.95 6.29 1.84
C CYS A 104 -2.43 6.34 1.44
N TRP A 105 -3.31 5.75 2.26
CA TRP A 105 -4.75 5.75 2.03
C TRP A 105 -5.33 7.16 1.98
N SER A 106 -4.92 8.03 2.90
CA SER A 106 -5.36 9.42 2.94
C SER A 106 -4.99 10.20 1.67
N ILE A 107 -3.88 9.86 1.03
CA ILE A 107 -3.44 10.48 -0.24
C ILE A 107 -4.24 9.90 -1.40
N LEU A 108 -4.39 8.57 -1.43
CA LEU A 108 -5.14 7.85 -2.45
C LEU A 108 -6.60 8.33 -2.50
N LEU A 109 -7.30 8.39 -1.36
CA LEU A 109 -8.68 8.87 -1.28
C LEU A 109 -8.89 10.30 -1.81
N LYS A 110 -7.85 11.13 -1.75
CA LYS A 110 -7.90 12.53 -2.22
C LYS A 110 -7.71 12.65 -3.73
N GLN A 111 -7.35 11.57 -4.43
CA GLN A 111 -7.16 11.59 -5.87
C GLN A 111 -8.50 11.68 -6.61
N LYS A 112 -8.53 12.60 -7.59
CA LYS A 112 -9.69 12.86 -8.45
C LYS A 112 -9.37 12.52 -9.89
N VAL A 113 -10.27 11.81 -10.55
CA VAL A 113 -10.29 11.64 -12.02
C VAL A 113 -11.53 12.36 -12.53
N ASP A 114 -11.34 13.34 -13.42
CA ASP A 114 -12.44 14.07 -14.07
C ASP A 114 -13.53 14.57 -13.11
N SER A 115 -13.11 15.15 -11.97
CA SER A 115 -13.97 15.70 -10.90
C SER A 115 -14.75 14.69 -10.06
N ARG A 116 -14.58 13.38 -10.28
CA ARG A 116 -15.05 12.31 -9.38
C ARG A 116 -13.90 11.75 -8.57
N TYR A 117 -14.16 11.34 -7.34
CA TYR A 117 -13.13 10.65 -6.55
C TYR A 117 -12.98 9.23 -7.09
N CYS A 118 -11.75 8.78 -7.38
CA CYS A 118 -11.49 7.41 -7.83
C CYS A 118 -12.05 6.36 -6.88
N TYR A 119 -12.19 6.74 -5.61
CA TYR A 119 -12.61 5.89 -4.52
C TYR A 119 -14.10 6.04 -4.17
N GLU A 120 -14.86 6.93 -4.82
CA GLU A 120 -16.29 7.10 -4.53
C GLU A 120 -17.05 5.81 -4.85
N GLU A 121 -16.94 5.33 -6.09
CA GLU A 121 -17.55 4.07 -6.54
C GLU A 121 -16.92 2.84 -5.88
N TYR A 122 -15.63 2.91 -5.52
CA TYR A 122 -14.95 1.83 -4.81
C TYR A 122 -15.46 1.67 -3.38
N VAL A 123 -15.55 2.77 -2.63
CA VAL A 123 -16.01 2.76 -1.24
C VAL A 123 -17.51 2.43 -1.16
N GLU A 124 -18.31 2.91 -2.12
CA GLU A 124 -19.73 2.53 -2.21
C GLU A 124 -19.92 1.02 -2.37
N ASN A 125 -19.09 0.36 -3.20
CA ASN A 125 -19.16 -1.09 -3.40
C ASN A 125 -18.52 -1.91 -2.27
N HIS A 126 -17.75 -1.27 -1.39
CA HIS A 126 -16.98 -1.93 -0.33
C HIS A 126 -17.22 -1.34 1.07
N PHE A 127 -18.48 -1.02 1.37
CA PHE A 127 -18.87 -0.39 2.63
C PHE A 127 -18.45 -1.19 3.88
N GLU A 128 -18.36 -2.51 3.76
CA GLU A 128 -17.87 -3.43 4.79
C GLU A 128 -16.45 -3.09 5.29
N PHE A 129 -15.63 -2.43 4.47
CA PHE A 129 -14.30 -1.98 4.87
C PHE A 129 -14.34 -0.78 5.82
N LEU A 130 -15.37 0.06 5.72
CA LEU A 130 -15.57 1.17 6.66
C LEU A 130 -15.89 0.63 8.05
N ASP A 131 -16.66 -0.46 8.15
CA ASP A 131 -16.94 -1.12 9.42
C ASP A 131 -15.65 -1.69 10.04
N PHE A 132 -14.77 -2.28 9.23
CA PHE A 132 -13.44 -2.72 9.69
C PHE A 132 -12.57 -1.57 10.21
N LEU A 133 -12.71 -0.36 9.67
CA LEU A 133 -11.93 0.80 10.13
C LEU A 133 -12.47 1.43 11.41
N VAL A 134 -13.76 1.28 11.71
CA VAL A 134 -14.39 1.83 12.93
C VAL A 134 -14.13 0.94 14.15
N VAL A 135 -13.85 -0.34 13.95
CA VAL A 135 -13.66 -1.33 15.02
C VAL A 135 -12.25 -1.27 15.65
N TRP A 136 -11.30 -0.53 15.07
CA TRP A 136 -9.89 -0.50 15.50
C TRP A 136 -9.33 0.90 15.76
#